data_AF-A0A257ME35-F1
#
_entry.id   AF-A0A257ME35-F1
#
_cell.length_a   1.000
_cell.length_b   1.000
_cell.length_c   1.000
_cell.angle_alpha   90.00
_cell.angle_beta   90.00
_cell.angle_gamma   90.00
#
_symmetry.space_group_name_H-M   'P 1'
#
loop_
_entity.id
_entity.type
_entity.pdbx_description
1 polymer ?
#
loop_
_entity_poly.entity_id
_entity_poly.type
_entity_poly.pdbx_seq_one_letter_code
_entity_poly.pdbx_strand_id
1 'polypeptide(L)'
;MGINEMGFEVFEEMLDYADELQIEVHELENGTIVADAGVKAKGGYGAGVYLSRLCLADLAEIQLTPFEVGGILLPGVQVATDHPAISCMASQCAMWQVKADKFFAMGSGPARVLARKTRELYDKIGYEE
;
A
#
# COMPACT_ATOMS: atom_id res chain seq x y z
N MET A 1 8.98 -15.56 -3.04
CA MET A 1 8.00 -14.87 -2.20
C MET A 1 7.03 -14.18 -3.12
N GLY A 2 5.73 -14.39 -2.91
CA GLY A 2 4.69 -13.68 -3.64
C GLY A 2 4.61 -12.20 -3.23
N ILE A 3 4.01 -11.33 -4.04
CA ILE A 3 3.76 -9.92 -3.67
C ILE A 3 2.80 -9.78 -2.49
N ASN A 4 1.91 -10.74 -2.26
CA ASN A 4 1.06 -10.78 -1.07
C ASN A 4 1.86 -11.14 0.18
N GLU A 5 2.79 -12.10 0.09
CA GLU A 5 3.68 -12.43 1.20
C GLU A 5 4.58 -11.23 1.55
N MET A 6 5.22 -10.59 0.56
CA MET A 6 6.03 -9.38 0.77
C MET A 6 5.22 -8.23 1.37
N GLY A 7 4.03 -7.95 0.83
CA GLY A 7 3.16 -6.91 1.39
C GLY A 7 2.65 -7.24 2.79
N PHE A 8 2.49 -8.52 3.12
CA PHE A 8 2.09 -8.97 4.45
C PHE A 8 3.21 -8.80 5.47
N GLU A 9 4.48 -9.09 5.12
CA GLU A 9 5.62 -8.81 6.00
C GLU A 9 5.72 -7.33 6.37
N VAL A 10 5.51 -6.43 5.39
CA VAL A 10 5.44 -4.98 5.66
C VAL A 10 4.26 -4.63 6.56
N PHE A 11 3.12 -5.31 6.41
CA PHE A 11 1.97 -5.09 7.27
C PHE A 11 2.26 -5.53 8.70
N GLU A 12 2.86 -6.70 8.92
CA GLU A 12 3.27 -7.17 10.24
C GLU A 12 4.26 -6.20 10.90
N GLU A 13 5.28 -5.75 10.17
CA GLU A 13 6.21 -4.73 10.65
C GLU A 13 5.48 -3.43 11.02
N MET A 14 4.50 -3.00 10.22
CA MET A 14 3.66 -1.84 10.52
C MET A 14 2.86 -2.00 11.81
N LEU A 15 2.37 -3.22 12.13
CA LEU A 15 1.66 -3.49 13.38
C LEU A 15 2.58 -3.44 14.59
N ASP A 16 3.82 -3.93 14.46
CA ASP A 16 4.82 -3.93 15.53
C ASP A 16 5.22 -2.50 15.95
N TYR A 17 5.12 -1.53 15.04
CA TYR A 17 5.41 -0.10 15.28
C TYR A 17 4.15 0.78 15.41
N ALA A 18 3.00 0.21 15.76
CA ALA A 18 1.73 0.92 15.70
C ALA A 18 1.72 2.25 16.48
N ASP A 19 2.29 2.26 17.68
CA ASP A 19 2.36 3.45 18.55
C ASP A 19 3.28 4.53 17.95
N GLU A 20 4.47 4.16 17.47
CA GLU A 20 5.42 5.07 16.82
C GLU A 20 4.86 5.67 15.53
N LEU A 21 4.09 4.87 14.79
CA LEU A 21 3.44 5.27 13.54
C LEU A 21 2.14 6.04 13.76
N GLN A 22 1.66 6.11 15.01
CA GLN A 22 0.41 6.78 15.42
C GLN A 22 -0.82 6.21 14.69
N ILE A 23 -0.86 4.89 14.49
CA ILE A 23 -1.96 4.15 13.87
C ILE A 23 -2.79 3.41 14.93
N GLU A 24 -4.03 3.08 14.62
CA GLU A 24 -4.89 2.26 15.49
C GLU A 24 -5.12 0.88 14.84
N VAL A 25 -4.89 -0.20 15.58
CA VAL A 25 -5.06 -1.57 15.10
C VAL A 25 -6.33 -2.17 15.70
N HIS A 26 -7.16 -2.76 14.85
CA HIS A 26 -8.42 -3.39 15.23
C HIS A 26 -8.51 -4.80 14.64
N GLU A 27 -8.76 -5.79 15.48
CA GLU A 27 -9.16 -7.13 15.05
C GLU A 27 -10.69 -7.22 15.01
N LEU A 28 -11.24 -7.60 13.86
CA LEU A 28 -12.67 -7.82 13.68
C LEU A 28 -13.07 -9.22 14.15
N GLU A 29 -14.36 -9.44 14.40
CA GLU A 29 -14.89 -10.74 14.87
C GLU A 29 -14.57 -11.94 13.94
N ASN A 30 -14.33 -11.67 12.65
CA ASN A 30 -13.97 -12.68 11.66
C ASN A 30 -12.45 -12.89 11.52
N GLY A 31 -11.63 -12.28 12.38
CA GLY A 31 -10.17 -12.36 12.35
C GLY A 31 -9.49 -11.42 11.34
N THR A 32 -10.23 -10.59 10.60
CA THR A 32 -9.61 -9.55 9.77
C THR A 32 -8.98 -8.49 10.66
N ILE A 33 -7.70 -8.19 10.41
CA ILE A 33 -7.01 -7.06 11.03
C ILE A 33 -7.19 -5.81 10.16
N VAL A 34 -7.56 -4.70 10.79
CA VAL A 34 -7.69 -3.38 10.19
C VAL A 34 -6.75 -2.43 10.90
N ALA A 35 -5.80 -1.85 10.16
CA ALA A 35 -4.98 -0.75 10.64
C ALA A 35 -5.56 0.58 10.14
N ASP A 36 -6.09 1.39 11.04
CA ASP A 36 -6.46 2.78 10.75
C ASP A 36 -5.20 3.66 10.80
N ALA A 37 -4.83 4.21 9.64
CA ALA A 37 -3.66 5.06 9.48
C ALA A 37 -4.01 6.53 9.15
N GLY A 38 -5.27 6.96 9.35
CA GLY A 38 -5.64 8.34 9.08
C GLY A 38 -7.13 8.70 9.08
N VAL A 39 -8.04 7.80 9.47
CA VAL A 39 -9.47 8.08 9.60
C VAL A 39 -9.78 8.67 10.98
N LYS A 40 -9.48 7.94 12.05
CA LYS A 40 -9.51 8.40 13.44
C LYS A 40 -8.10 8.52 13.99
N ALA A 41 -7.24 7.55 13.65
CA ALA A 41 -5.84 7.59 13.98
C ALA A 41 -5.16 8.81 13.34
N LYS A 42 -4.12 9.32 14.01
CA LYS A 42 -3.40 10.50 13.54
C LYS A 42 -2.53 10.20 12.31
N GLY A 43 -1.91 9.02 12.28
CA GLY A 43 -0.93 8.64 11.28
C GLY A 43 0.29 9.57 11.26
N GLY A 44 0.97 9.62 10.11
CA GLY A 44 2.12 10.49 9.91
C GLY A 44 3.02 10.02 8.77
N TYR A 45 4.21 10.61 8.66
CA TYR A 45 5.18 10.28 7.62
C TYR A 45 5.59 8.81 7.63
N GLY A 46 5.87 8.25 8.82
CA GLY A 46 6.19 6.83 8.95
C GLY A 46 5.06 5.94 8.44
N ALA A 47 3.81 6.17 8.89
CA ALA A 47 2.65 5.42 8.44
C ALA A 47 2.46 5.52 6.91
N GLY A 48 2.67 6.72 6.34
CA GLY A 48 2.63 6.91 4.89
C GLY A 48 3.71 6.13 4.13
N VAL A 49 4.92 6.00 4.69
CA VAL A 49 5.99 5.18 4.11
C VAL A 49 5.61 3.71 4.14
N TYR A 50 5.12 3.19 5.27
CA TYR A 50 4.65 1.80 5.37
C TYR A 50 3.49 1.50 4.42
N LEU A 51 2.49 2.38 4.34
CA LEU A 51 1.39 2.24 3.37
C LEU A 51 1.90 2.24 1.92
N SER A 52 2.90 3.06 1.60
CA SER A 52 3.50 3.10 0.27
C SER A 52 4.23 1.81 -0.05
N ARG A 53 5.07 1.31 0.89
CA ARG A 53 5.76 0.01 0.78
C ARG A 53 4.75 -1.12 0.58
N LEU A 54 3.70 -1.18 1.40
CA LEU A 54 2.65 -2.18 1.31
C LEU A 54 1.91 -2.13 -0.03
N CYS A 55 1.56 -0.94 -0.51
CA CYS A 55 0.93 -0.78 -1.83
C CYS A 55 1.84 -1.26 -2.96
N LEU A 56 3.15 -1.04 -2.85
CA LEU A 56 4.14 -1.47 -3.84
C LEU A 56 4.66 -2.90 -3.59
N ALA A 57 4.08 -3.62 -2.61
CA ALA A 57 4.50 -4.96 -2.19
C ALA A 57 5.99 -5.06 -1.85
N ASP A 58 6.53 -4.00 -1.25
CA ASP A 58 7.95 -3.81 -0.91
C ASP A 58 8.95 -3.93 -2.07
N LEU A 59 8.46 -3.90 -3.31
CA LEU A 59 9.28 -3.92 -4.52
C LEU A 59 9.80 -2.53 -4.92
N ALA A 60 9.72 -1.56 -4.02
CA ALA A 60 10.15 -0.19 -4.26
C ALA A 60 10.74 0.42 -2.99
N GLU A 61 11.82 1.17 -3.15
CA GLU A 61 12.40 1.99 -2.10
C GLU A 61 11.64 3.32 -2.00
N ILE A 62 11.20 3.64 -0.79
CA ILE A 62 10.44 4.86 -0.48
C ILE A 62 11.25 5.73 0.46
N GLN A 63 11.68 6.90 -0.03
CA GLN A 63 12.45 7.85 0.77
C GLN A 63 11.74 9.20 0.83
N LEU A 64 11.68 9.79 2.02
CA LEU A 64 11.27 11.18 2.20
C LEU A 64 12.48 12.07 1.89
N THR A 65 12.31 13.00 0.97
CA THR A 65 13.37 13.92 0.55
C THR A 65 12.84 15.34 0.49
N PRO A 66 13.61 16.36 0.87
CA PRO A 66 13.27 17.73 0.48
C PRO A 66 13.27 17.84 -1.05
N PHE A 67 12.30 18.56 -1.62
CA PHE A 67 12.16 18.78 -3.05
C PHE A 67 11.78 20.24 -3.33
N GLU A 68 12.52 20.91 -4.21
CA GLU A 68 12.29 22.32 -4.53
C GLU A 68 11.32 22.46 -5.72
N VAL A 69 10.26 23.24 -5.53
CA VAL A 69 9.29 23.60 -6.59
C VAL A 69 9.20 25.11 -6.66
N GLY A 70 9.73 25.71 -7.73
CA GLY A 70 9.66 27.15 -7.95
C GLY A 70 10.31 27.98 -6.83
N GLY A 71 11.44 27.51 -6.28
CA GLY A 71 12.14 28.16 -5.16
C GLY A 71 11.54 27.91 -3.78
N ILE A 72 10.52 27.06 -3.67
CA ILE A 72 9.90 26.66 -2.39
C ILE A 72 10.33 25.24 -2.06
N LEU A 73 10.94 25.02 -0.90
CA LEU A 73 11.31 23.70 -0.40
C LEU A 73 10.09 23.00 0.22
N LEU A 74 9.73 21.83 -0.32
CA LEU A 74 8.60 21.01 0.11
C LEU A 74 9.06 19.61 0.51
N PRO A 75 8.28 18.88 1.33
CA PRO A 75 8.46 17.44 1.47
C PRO A 75 8.11 16.73 0.16
N GLY A 76 9.05 15.94 -0.34
CA GLY A 76 8.90 15.05 -1.48
C GLY A 76 9.03 13.59 -1.07
N VAL A 77 8.56 12.71 -1.96
CA VAL A 77 8.73 11.26 -1.85
C VAL A 77 9.49 10.80 -3.09
N GLN A 78 10.68 10.22 -2.89
CA GLN A 78 11.40 9.52 -3.93
C GLN A 78 10.97 8.06 -3.91
N VAL A 79 10.65 7.53 -5.09
CA VAL A 79 10.23 6.14 -5.30
C VAL A 79 11.14 5.53 -6.37
N ALA A 80 11.83 4.45 -6.03
CA ALA A 80 12.70 3.73 -6.95
C ALA A 80 12.32 2.24 -6.98
N THR A 81 12.15 1.66 -8.18
CA THR A 81 11.75 0.25 -8.35
C THR A 81 12.35 -0.32 -9.63
N ASP A 82 12.90 -1.53 -9.54
CA ASP A 82 13.34 -2.33 -10.70
C ASP A 82 12.22 -3.23 -11.24
N HIS A 83 11.02 -3.19 -10.62
CA HIS A 83 9.87 -4.03 -10.95
C HIS A 83 8.61 -3.21 -11.32
N PRO A 84 8.69 -2.16 -12.16
CA PRO A 84 7.63 -1.16 -12.31
C PRO A 84 6.28 -1.74 -12.74
N ALA A 85 6.25 -2.77 -13.59
CA ALA A 85 5.00 -3.41 -13.99
C ALA A 85 4.34 -4.15 -12.81
N ILE A 86 5.12 -4.79 -11.96
CA ILE A 86 4.60 -5.57 -10.83
C ILE A 86 4.26 -4.63 -9.68
N SER A 87 5.21 -3.82 -9.23
CA SER A 87 5.04 -2.92 -8.09
C SER A 87 3.94 -1.89 -8.36
N CYS A 88 4.00 -1.16 -9.48
CA CYS A 88 3.05 -0.09 -9.76
C CYS A 88 1.71 -0.62 -10.29
N MET A 89 1.72 -1.52 -11.28
CA MET A 89 0.50 -1.92 -11.98
C MET A 89 -0.19 -3.12 -11.33
N ALA A 90 0.55 -4.19 -11.03
CA ALA A 90 -0.03 -5.39 -10.44
C ALA A 90 -0.50 -5.16 -8.99
N SER A 91 0.24 -4.34 -8.24
CA SER A 91 0.00 -4.03 -6.82
C SER A 91 -0.56 -2.61 -6.59
N GLN A 92 0.27 -1.56 -6.67
CA GLN A 92 -0.04 -0.21 -6.16
C GLN A 92 -1.28 0.44 -6.75
N CYS A 93 -1.54 0.23 -8.05
CA CYS A 93 -2.59 0.97 -8.73
C CYS A 93 -3.99 0.69 -8.13
N ALA A 94 -4.73 1.76 -7.86
CA ALA A 94 -6.05 1.70 -7.23
C ALA A 94 -7.14 1.30 -8.24
N MET A 95 -7.10 0.06 -8.74
CA MET A 95 -8.01 -0.42 -9.79
C MET A 95 -9.07 -1.42 -9.30
N TRP A 96 -9.21 -1.61 -7.99
CA TRP A 96 -10.30 -2.42 -7.43
C TRP A 96 -11.36 -1.53 -6.79
N GLN A 97 -12.54 -1.43 -7.40
CA GLN A 97 -13.70 -0.86 -6.70
C GLN A 97 -14.26 -1.86 -5.67
N VAL A 98 -14.06 -1.59 -4.38
CA VAL A 98 -14.61 -2.38 -3.28
C VAL A 98 -15.96 -1.78 -2.90
N LYS A 99 -17.03 -2.58 -3.02
CA LYS A 99 -18.41 -2.19 -2.73
C LYS A 99 -19.03 -3.22 -1.79
N ALA A 100 -19.52 -2.76 -0.65
CA ALA A 100 -20.24 -3.57 0.32
C ALA A 100 -21.32 -2.71 0.99
N ASP A 101 -22.60 -3.00 0.75
CA ASP A 101 -23.74 -2.18 1.19
C ASP A 101 -23.57 -0.68 0.86
N LYS A 102 -23.34 0.15 1.88
CA LYS A 102 -23.12 1.60 1.74
C LYS A 102 -21.64 1.98 1.65
N PHE A 103 -20.73 1.04 1.85
CA PHE A 103 -19.29 1.26 1.80
C PHE A 103 -18.79 1.23 0.36
N PHE A 104 -17.94 2.21 0.04
CA PHE A 104 -17.22 2.29 -1.23
C PHE A 104 -15.78 2.73 -0.97
N ALA A 105 -14.82 2.01 -1.54
CA ALA A 105 -13.42 2.40 -1.54
C ALA A 105 -12.73 1.96 -2.82
N MET A 106 -11.62 2.64 -3.14
CA MET A 106 -10.68 2.19 -4.16
C MET A 106 -9.59 1.36 -3.48
N GLY A 107 -9.53 0.07 -3.83
CA GLY A 107 -8.54 -0.88 -3.36
C GLY A 107 -7.28 -0.85 -4.23
N SER A 108 -6.14 -0.72 -3.54
CA SER A 108 -4.78 -0.86 -4.03
C SER A 108 -4.10 -2.05 -3.35
N GLY A 109 -2.89 -2.37 -3.77
CA GLY A 109 -2.02 -3.34 -3.11
C GLY A 109 -2.14 -4.76 -3.65
N PRO A 110 -1.37 -5.68 -3.05
CA PRO A 110 -1.08 -6.97 -3.65
C PRO A 110 -2.30 -7.89 -3.71
N ALA A 111 -3.28 -7.75 -2.82
CA ALA A 111 -4.51 -8.57 -2.83
C ALA A 111 -5.29 -8.50 -4.16
N ARG A 112 -5.08 -7.46 -4.97
CA ARG A 112 -5.72 -7.31 -6.28
C ARG A 112 -5.42 -8.48 -7.23
N VAL A 113 -4.21 -9.04 -7.20
CA VAL A 113 -3.84 -10.12 -8.13
C VAL A 113 -4.55 -11.42 -7.77
N LEU A 114 -4.64 -11.76 -6.48
CA LEU A 114 -5.40 -12.91 -6.00
C LEU A 114 -6.89 -12.78 -6.34
N ALA A 115 -7.44 -11.58 -6.18
CA ALA A 115 -8.82 -11.28 -6.55
C ALA A 115 -9.05 -11.12 -8.08
N ARG A 116 -7.99 -11.24 -8.89
CA ARG A 116 -7.95 -11.04 -10.35
C ARG A 116 -8.68 -9.77 -10.81
N LYS A 117 -8.58 -8.70 -10.01
CA LYS A 117 -9.20 -7.41 -10.32
C LYS A 117 -8.38 -6.76 -11.43
N THR A 118 -9.04 -6.33 -12.51
CA THR A 118 -8.38 -5.92 -13.77
C THR A 118 -7.59 -7.06 -14.44
N ARG A 119 -8.21 -8.23 -14.62
CA ARG A 119 -7.59 -9.42 -15.27
C ARG A 119 -6.78 -9.13 -16.54
N GLU A 120 -7.33 -8.33 -17.46
CA GLU A 120 -6.64 -7.98 -18.72
C GLU A 120 -5.28 -7.28 -18.50
N LEU A 121 -5.10 -6.60 -17.37
CA LEU A 121 -3.82 -6.01 -17.00
C LEU A 121 -2.79 -7.11 -16.72
N TYR A 122 -3.15 -8.10 -15.91
CA TYR A 122 -2.27 -9.22 -15.53
C TYR A 122 -1.84 -10.01 -16.76
N ASP A 123 -2.76 -10.27 -17.69
CA ASP A 123 -2.47 -10.91 -18.96
C ASP A 123 -1.46 -10.09 -19.80
N LYS A 124 -1.61 -8.75 -19.83
CA LYS A 124 -0.71 -7.84 -20.58
C LYS A 124 0.69 -7.75 -20.00
N ILE A 125 0.82 -7.79 -18.67
CA ILE A 125 2.13 -7.73 -18.00
C ILE A 125 2.74 -9.11 -17.76
N GLY A 126 2.03 -10.20 -18.11
CA GLY A 126 2.51 -11.57 -17.97
C GLY A 126 2.74 -11.97 -16.51
N TYR A 127 1.90 -11.51 -15.59
CA TYR A 127 2.07 -11.73 -14.15
C TYR A 127 0.88 -12.48 -13.55
N GLU A 128 1.17 -13.47 -12.71
CA GLU A 128 0.21 -14.21 -11.89
C GLU A 128 0.85 -14.47 -10.52
N GLU A 129 0.00 -14.63 -9.51
CA GLU A 129 0.36 -15.06 -8.17
C GLU A 129 -0.64 -16.09 -7.67
#